data_AF-A0A7K2ZRL0-F1
#
_entry.id   AF-A0A7K2ZRL0-F1
#
_cell.length_a   1.000
_cell.length_b   1.000
_cell.length_c   1.000
_cell.angle_alpha   90.00
_cell.angle_beta   90.00
_cell.angle_gamma   90.00
#
_symmetry.space_group_name_H-M   'P 1'
#
loop_
_entity.id
_entity.type
_entity.pdbx_description
1 polymer ?
#
loop_
_entity_poly.entity_id
_entity_poly.type
_entity_poly.pdbx_seq_one_letter_code
_entity_poly.pdbx_strand_id
1 'polypeptide(L)' 'AERADVDRVTAAARAALGAAAFSEAYERGARLDPEEAGRQARTAPTAPGGVRPIRS' A
#
# COMPACT_ATOMS: atom_id res chain seq x y z
N ALA A 1 3.11 5.62 -19.91
CA ALA A 1 2.66 4.32 -19.36
C ALA A 1 2.83 4.33 -17.84
N GLU A 2 4.07 4.47 -17.35
CA GLU A 2 4.41 4.41 -15.92
C GLU A 2 3.54 5.28 -15.01
N ARG A 3 3.29 6.56 -15.35
CA ARG A 3 2.46 7.43 -14.50
C ARG A 3 1.01 6.97 -14.38
N ALA A 4 0.44 6.44 -15.46
CA ALA A 4 -0.93 5.95 -15.44
C ALA A 4 -1.09 4.70 -14.54
N ASP A 5 -0.06 3.86 -14.47
CA ASP A 5 -0.06 2.70 -13.57
C ASP A 5 0.10 3.13 -12.11
N VAL A 6 0.94 4.13 -11.82
CA VAL A 6 1.06 4.74 -10.49
C VAL A 6 -0.26 5.34 -10.03
N ASP A 7 -0.95 6.09 -10.90
CA ASP A 7 -2.24 6.70 -10.57
C ASP A 7 -3.31 5.62 -10.31
N ARG A 8 -3.33 4.53 -11.11
CA ARG A 8 -4.24 3.40 -10.91
C ARG A 8 -4.01 2.71 -9.56
N VAL A 9 -2.76 2.40 -9.21
CA VAL A 9 -2.40 1.76 -7.94
C VAL A 9 -2.74 2.68 -6.77
N THR A 10 -2.46 3.98 -6.90
CA THR A 10 -2.77 4.99 -5.88
C THR A 10 -4.28 5.08 -5.63
N ALA A 11 -5.09 5.10 -6.69
CA ALA A 11 -6.54 5.11 -6.58
C ALA A 11 -7.07 3.84 -5.90
N ALA A 12 -6.56 2.66 -6.27
CA ALA A 12 -6.95 1.40 -5.67
C ALA A 12 -6.58 1.33 -4.17
N ALA A 13 -5.36 1.77 -3.81
CA ALA A 13 -4.91 1.79 -2.42
C ALA A 13 -5.72 2.77 -1.56
N ARG A 14 -6.03 3.97 -2.09
CA ARG A 14 -6.87 4.95 -1.41
C ARG A 14 -8.30 4.44 -1.21
N ALA A 15 -8.85 3.72 -2.18
CA ALA A 15 -10.16 3.10 -2.07
C ALA A 15 -10.20 1.97 -1.03
N ALA A 16 -9.14 1.14 -0.97
CA ALA A 16 -9.06 0.02 -0.05
C ALA A 16 -8.81 0.44 1.41
N LEU A 17 -7.96 1.45 1.63
CA LEU A 17 -7.58 1.92 2.98
C LEU A 17 -8.49 3.02 3.54
N GLY A 18 -9.17 3.75 2.65
CA GLY A 18 -9.83 5.01 2.99
C GLY A 18 -8.84 6.19 2.96
N ALA A 19 -9.39 7.39 2.71
CA ALA A 19 -8.59 8.59 2.42
C ALA A 19 -7.68 9.02 3.57
N ALA A 20 -8.16 8.97 4.82
CA ALA A 20 -7.39 9.39 5.99
C ALA A 20 -6.21 8.43 6.26
N ALA A 21 -6.48 7.12 6.35
CA ALA A 21 -5.46 6.11 6.57
C ALA A 21 -4.42 6.06 5.44
N PHE A 22 -4.86 6.24 4.19
CA PHE A 22 -3.94 6.38 3.05
C PHE A 22 -3.02 7.61 3.22
N SER A 23 -3.58 8.77 3.59
CA SER A 23 -2.79 10.01 3.73
C SER A 23 -1.76 9.90 4.84
N GLU A 24 -2.13 9.36 6.01
CA GLU A 24 -1.19 9.11 7.10
C GLU A 24 -0.07 8.13 6.70
N ALA A 25 -0.41 7.06 5.99
CA ALA A 25 0.57 6.09 5.51
C ALA A 25 1.52 6.71 4.48
N TYR A 26 1.00 7.53 3.56
CA TYR A 26 1.78 8.25 2.55
C TYR A 26 2.76 9.23 3.21
N GLU A 27 2.29 10.04 4.16
CA GLU A 27 3.13 10.99 4.89
C GLU A 27 4.23 10.30 5.71
N ARG A 28 3.92 9.16 6.35
CA ARG A 28 4.92 8.36 7.06
C ARG A 28 5.96 7.82 6.09
N GLY A 29 5.53 7.27 4.96
CA GLY A 29 6.40 6.73 3.92
C GLY A 29 7.31 7.80 3.30
N ALA A 30 6.81 9.02 3.10
CA ALA A 30 7.57 10.13 2.53
C ALA A 30 8.75 10.60 3.41
N ARG A 31 8.78 10.19 4.68
CA ARG A 31 9.88 10.49 5.62
C ARG A 31 10.94 9.38 5.69
N LEU A 32 10.73 8.25 5.01
CA LEU A 32 11.69 7.15 4.99
C LEU A 32 12.84 7.49 4.05
N ASP A 33 14.05 7.05 4.41
CA ASP A 33 15.14 7.03 3.46
C ASP A 33 14.87 5.98 2.35
N PRO A 34 15.48 6.12 1.16
CA PRO A 34 15.22 5.21 0.05
C PRO A 34 15.53 3.73 0.33
N GLU A 35 16.54 3.44 1.15
CA GLU A 35 16.94 2.07 1.49
C GLU A 35 15.93 1.43 2.44
N GLU A 36 15.44 2.20 3.41
CA GLU A 36 14.42 1.78 4.36
C GLU A 36 13.05 1.61 3.68
N ALA A 37 12.68 2.54 2.81
CA ALA A 37 11.49 2.39 1.96
C ALA A 37 11.59 1.11 1.10
N GLY A 38 12.75 0.84 0.52
CA GLY A 38 13.02 -0.37 -0.26
C GLY A 38 12.98 -1.65 0.57
N ARG A 39 13.46 -1.66 1.82
CA ARG A 39 13.31 -2.80 2.74
C ARG A 39 11.84 -3.06 3.06
N GLN A 40 11.10 -2.04 3.48
CA GLN A 40 9.70 -2.18 3.87
C GLN A 40 8.82 -2.65 2.70
N ALA A 41 9.04 -2.11 1.49
CA ALA A 41 8.30 -2.52 0.30
C ALA A 41 8.53 -4.01 -0.06
N ARG A 42 9.75 -4.53 0.16
CA ARG A 42 10.08 -5.94 -0.09
C ARG A 42 9.49 -6.89 0.95
N THR A 43 9.31 -6.43 2.19
CA THR A 43 8.73 -7.23 3.28
C THR A 43 7.22 -7.05 3.41
N ALA A 44 6.65 -6.04 2.75
CA ALA A 44 5.21 -5.86 2.72
C ALA A 44 4.58 -7.07 2.03
N PRO A 45 3.62 -7.75 2.67
CA PRO A 45 2.94 -8.86 2.02
C PRO A 45 2.24 -8.35 0.76
N THR A 46 2.62 -8.87 -0.39
CA THR A 46 1.88 -8.69 -1.64
C THR A 46 0.52 -9.35 -1.46
N ALA A 47 -0.51 -8.60 -1.07
CA ALA A 47 -1.85 -9.16 -0.96
C ALA A 47 -2.33 -9.56 -2.36
N PRO A 48 -2.69 -10.85 -2.54
CA PRO A 48 -4.07 -11.15 -2.87
C PRO A 48 -4.59 -12.26 -1.94
N GLY A 49 -5.64 -11.99 -1.16
CA GLY A 49 -6.24 -13.04 -0.34
C GLY A 49 -7.10 -12.55 0.82
N GLY A 50 -8.17 -11.82 0.53
CA GLY A 50 -9.29 -11.72 1.46
C GLY A 50 -10.14 -12.98 1.42
N VAL A 51 -9.74 -14.05 2.12
CA VAL A 51 -10.67 -15.07 2.66
C VAL A 51 -10.05 -15.62 3.95
N ARG A 52 -10.61 -15.24 5.10
CA ARG A 52 -10.38 -15.97 6.36
C ARG A 52 -11.31 -17.20 6.33
N PRO A 53 -10.80 -18.45 6.46
CA PRO A 53 -11.69 -19.58 6.65
C PRO A 53 -12.37 -19.44 8.02
N ILE A 54 -13.70 -19.45 7.98
CA ILE A 54 -14.56 -19.55 9.16
C ILE A 54 -14.26 -20.91 9.79
N ARG A 55 -13.66 -20.94 10.97
CA ARG A 55 -13.57 -22.18 11.74
C ARG A 55 -14.93 -22.39 12.41
N SER A 56 -15.57 -23.50 12.04
CA SER A 56 -16.71 -24.10 12.74
C SER A 56 -16.33 -24.55 14.15
#